data_AF-A0A8H7NGW9-F1
#
_entry.id   AF-A0A8H7NGW9-F1
#
_cell.length_a   1.000
_cell.length_b   1.000
_cell.length_c   1.000
_cell.angle_alpha   90.00
_cell.angle_beta   90.00
_cell.angle_gamma   90.00
#
_symmetry.space_group_name_H-M   'P 1'
#
loop_
_entity.id
_entity.type
_entity.pdbx_description
1 polymer ?
#
loop_
_entity_poly.entity_id
_entity_poly.type
_entity_poly.pdbx_seq_one_letter_code
_entity_poly.pdbx_strand_id
1 'polypeptide(L)'
;MEDLLSRIGAPARDQVPMRRNSLLELAQKLQRDDFAAQFRDHAARDTIAKGIGQETDIISGFAFTSSLVLFLSSNNAPHLLRRLVEERVGKMLSELLRIRDDITVLAEQRAMNVSKAGRSSLRGVKSFLLRKPLWLQQRPSSLSPRTMALQLLSILHRYLETRYLEQVIQDSEYELQKIIASEDPYDLEEDEAEAEEDTDTALVIVILESRSGAGIEATEGTQKMASASKISQFLQKTLEKWPKEQGEAVTTTLKLVINTTNVEDGAKAFGNTRTLQHLSRCICEAFAKSRKLLKKTPSKPGFTTNCYSFLALQ
;
A
#
# COMPACT_ATOMS: atom_id res chain seq x y z
N MET A 1 20.23 21.74 -4.01
CA MET A 1 19.72 20.46 -3.47
C MET A 1 20.11 20.32 -2.02
N GLU A 2 21.39 20.45 -1.69
CA GLU A 2 21.90 20.42 -0.30
C GLU A 2 21.13 21.34 0.68
N ASP A 3 20.86 22.60 0.31
CA ASP A 3 20.03 23.51 1.11
C ASP A 3 18.61 22.98 1.38
N LEU A 4 18.00 22.29 0.42
CA LEU A 4 16.67 21.70 0.61
C LEU A 4 16.75 20.53 1.60
N LEU A 5 17.77 19.68 1.49
CA LEU A 5 17.95 18.52 2.35
C LEU A 5 18.32 18.92 3.79
N SER A 6 19.10 19.99 3.96
CA SER A 6 19.45 20.53 5.28
C SER A 6 18.23 21.11 5.99
N ARG A 7 17.36 21.82 5.28
CA ARG A 7 16.08 22.35 5.82
C ARG A 7 15.06 21.25 6.17
N ILE A 8 15.15 20.09 5.53
CA ILE A 8 14.35 18.91 5.93
C ILE A 8 14.86 18.40 7.28
N GLY A 9 16.16 18.10 7.40
CA GLY A 9 16.79 17.71 8.66
C GLY A 9 16.14 16.52 9.37
N ALA A 10 16.30 16.43 10.69
CA ALA A 10 15.58 15.49 11.54
C ALA A 10 14.33 16.17 12.14
N PRO A 11 13.27 15.42 12.51
CA PRO A 11 12.11 15.99 13.19
C PRO A 11 12.51 16.74 14.48
N ALA A 12 12.09 18.00 14.61
CA ALA A 12 12.35 18.85 15.77
C ALA A 12 11.16 19.79 16.03
N ARG A 13 10.78 19.97 17.31
CA ARG A 13 9.54 20.67 17.71
C ARG A 13 9.51 22.15 17.29
N ASP A 14 10.67 22.80 17.27
CA ASP A 14 10.85 24.21 16.92
C ASP A 14 10.92 24.45 15.40
N GLN A 15 11.10 23.40 14.59
CA GLN A 15 11.33 23.51 13.14
C GLN A 15 10.21 22.93 12.28
N VAL A 16 9.07 22.54 12.88
CA VAL A 16 7.95 21.91 12.18
C VAL A 16 7.50 22.67 10.92
N PRO A 17 7.28 24.00 10.93
CA PRO A 17 6.84 24.71 9.73
C PRO A 17 7.87 24.69 8.60
N MET A 18 9.17 24.83 8.94
CA MET A 18 10.27 24.82 7.97
C MET A 18 10.42 23.45 7.32
N ARG A 19 10.46 22.39 8.15
CA ARG A 19 10.54 21.01 7.69
C ARG A 19 9.36 20.65 6.81
N ARG A 20 8.13 20.97 7.25
CA ARG A 20 6.90 20.73 6.48
C ARG A 20 6.95 21.36 5.09
N ASN A 21 7.31 22.63 5.00
CA ASN A 21 7.41 23.33 3.71
C ASN A 21 8.50 22.73 2.82
N SER A 22 9.63 22.34 3.40
CA SER A 22 10.75 21.75 2.66
C SER A 22 10.42 20.33 2.15
N LEU A 23 9.66 19.54 2.92
CA LEU A 23 9.15 18.24 2.48
C LEU A 23 8.11 18.38 1.37
N LEU A 24 7.22 19.38 1.44
CA LEU A 24 6.29 19.69 0.37
C LEU A 24 7.02 20.15 -0.90
N GLU A 25 8.05 20.99 -0.76
CA GLU A 25 8.91 21.42 -1.86
C GLU A 25 9.62 20.22 -2.51
N LEU A 26 10.15 19.28 -1.70
CA LEU A 26 10.75 18.04 -2.20
C LEU A 26 9.73 17.20 -2.97
N ALA A 27 8.55 16.96 -2.40
CA ALA A 27 7.49 16.18 -3.03
C ALA A 27 7.04 16.80 -4.37
N GLN A 28 7.01 18.13 -4.48
CA GLN A 28 6.72 18.83 -5.73
C GLN A 28 7.85 18.68 -6.76
N LYS A 29 9.10 18.83 -6.33
CA LYS A 29 10.26 18.76 -7.23
C LYS A 29 10.47 17.34 -7.77
N LEU A 30 10.23 16.31 -6.96
CA LEU A 30 10.30 14.89 -7.38
C LEU A 30 9.29 14.50 -8.45
N GLN A 31 8.29 15.34 -8.74
CA GLN A 31 7.36 15.14 -9.86
C GLN A 31 8.02 15.32 -11.23
N ARG A 32 9.20 15.97 -11.26
CA ARG A 32 9.97 16.20 -12.47
C ARG A 32 11.10 15.18 -12.58
N ASP A 33 11.18 14.51 -13.73
CA ASP A 33 12.13 13.42 -13.95
C ASP A 33 13.59 13.89 -13.85
N ASP A 34 13.90 15.11 -14.29
CA ASP A 34 15.24 15.71 -14.22
C ASP A 34 15.70 15.89 -12.76
N PHE A 35 14.81 16.41 -11.90
CA PHE A 35 15.09 16.57 -10.49
C PHE A 35 15.14 15.21 -9.78
N ALA A 36 14.26 14.27 -10.11
CA ALA A 36 14.28 12.92 -9.54
C ALA A 36 15.60 12.20 -9.83
N ALA A 37 16.14 12.34 -11.04
CA ALA A 37 17.46 11.83 -11.39
C ALA A 37 18.58 12.49 -10.57
N GLN A 38 18.56 13.83 -10.43
CA GLN A 38 19.53 14.54 -9.59
C GLN A 38 19.45 14.11 -8.12
N PHE A 39 18.23 13.94 -7.59
CA PHE A 39 18.01 13.50 -6.22
C PHE A 39 18.52 12.07 -6.00
N ARG A 40 18.29 11.18 -6.97
CA ARG A 40 18.86 9.84 -6.97
C ARG A 40 20.38 9.90 -6.87
N ASP A 41 21.04 10.75 -7.62
CA ASP A 41 22.51 10.74 -7.72
C ASP A 41 23.19 11.59 -6.62
N HIS A 42 22.41 12.16 -5.69
CA HIS A 42 22.91 13.05 -4.63
C HIS A 42 23.39 12.30 -3.38
N ALA A 43 24.63 12.55 -2.96
CA ALA A 43 25.27 11.87 -1.83
C ALA A 43 24.53 12.03 -0.49
N ALA A 44 23.92 13.19 -0.25
CA ALA A 44 23.19 13.46 0.99
C ALA A 44 21.70 13.07 0.94
N ARG A 45 21.20 12.42 -0.13
CA ARG A 45 19.75 12.15 -0.25
C ARG A 45 19.20 11.35 0.93
N ASP A 46 20.01 10.44 1.50
CA ASP A 46 19.58 9.54 2.57
C ASP A 46 19.41 10.27 3.92
N THR A 47 19.94 11.49 4.06
CA THR A 47 19.83 12.26 5.31
C THR A 47 18.40 12.66 5.64
N ILE A 48 17.49 12.67 4.65
CA ILE A 48 16.07 12.97 4.87
C ILE A 48 15.39 11.97 5.80
N ALA A 49 15.92 10.74 5.90
CA ALA A 49 15.40 9.68 6.74
C ALA A 49 15.84 9.81 8.21
N LYS A 50 16.81 10.68 8.51
CA LYS A 50 17.37 10.79 9.86
C LYS A 50 16.29 11.15 10.89
N GLY A 51 16.17 10.34 11.94
CA GLY A 51 15.20 10.52 13.01
C GLY A 51 13.73 10.32 12.62
N ILE A 52 13.44 9.76 11.44
CA ILE A 52 12.07 9.75 10.90
C ILE A 52 11.05 9.06 11.81
N GLY A 53 11.44 8.03 12.56
CA GLY A 53 10.56 7.36 13.53
C GLY A 53 10.11 8.24 14.71
N GLN A 54 10.61 9.48 14.81
CA GLN A 54 10.17 10.50 15.78
C GLN A 54 9.26 11.56 15.16
N GLU A 55 8.91 11.44 13.87
CA GLU A 55 8.02 12.39 13.20
C GLU A 55 6.59 12.26 13.74
N THR A 56 6.05 13.37 14.24
CA THR A 56 4.69 13.45 14.79
C THR A 56 3.81 14.43 14.02
N ASP A 57 4.37 15.28 13.15
CA ASP A 57 3.58 16.21 12.34
C ASP A 57 2.96 15.47 11.14
N ILE A 58 1.63 15.36 11.13
CA ILE A 58 0.88 14.62 10.11
C ILE A 58 1.20 15.12 8.70
N ILE A 59 1.30 16.44 8.50
CA ILE A 59 1.57 17.02 7.17
C ILE A 59 3.00 16.70 6.72
N SER A 60 3.97 16.75 7.64
CA SER A 60 5.36 16.36 7.36
C SER A 60 5.46 14.86 7.06
N GLY A 61 4.83 14.01 7.86
CA GLY A 61 4.77 12.56 7.61
C GLY A 61 4.12 12.24 6.26
N PHE A 62 3.01 12.89 5.91
CA PHE A 62 2.37 12.76 4.60
C PHE A 62 3.29 13.21 3.46
N ALA A 63 3.91 14.38 3.57
CA ALA A 63 4.79 14.92 2.52
C ALA A 63 6.06 14.08 2.33
N PHE A 64 6.63 13.56 3.42
CA PHE A 64 7.75 12.63 3.39
C PHE A 64 7.36 11.32 2.70
N THR A 65 6.25 10.71 3.12
CA THR A 65 5.71 9.48 2.53
C THR A 65 5.43 9.66 1.04
N SER A 66 4.82 10.78 0.66
CA SER A 66 4.59 11.17 -0.73
C SER A 66 5.89 11.27 -1.53
N SER A 67 6.92 11.89 -0.97
CA SER A 67 8.23 12.00 -1.60
C SER A 67 8.85 10.62 -1.85
N LEU A 68 8.80 9.73 -0.86
CA LEU A 68 9.31 8.37 -1.00
C LEU A 68 8.52 7.54 -2.01
N VAL A 69 7.19 7.63 -2.00
CA VAL A 69 6.34 6.94 -2.98
C VAL A 69 6.68 7.39 -4.39
N LEU A 70 6.78 8.70 -4.65
CA LEU A 70 7.16 9.24 -5.96
C LEU A 70 8.54 8.75 -6.39
N PHE A 71 9.52 8.76 -5.48
CA PHE A 71 10.89 8.40 -5.78
C PHE A 71 11.07 6.89 -6.01
N LEU A 72 10.61 6.06 -5.07
CA LEU A 72 10.83 4.61 -5.06
C LEU A 72 9.97 3.86 -6.08
N SER A 73 8.90 4.48 -6.58
CA SER A 73 8.08 3.87 -7.65
C SER A 73 8.81 3.73 -8.98
N SER A 74 9.91 4.48 -9.19
CA SER A 74 10.71 4.42 -10.43
C SER A 74 12.21 4.27 -10.19
N ASN A 75 12.66 4.21 -8.94
CA ASN A 75 14.07 4.17 -8.59
C ASN A 75 14.33 3.16 -7.47
N ASN A 76 15.40 2.38 -7.61
CA ASN A 76 15.92 1.56 -6.51
C ASN A 76 16.95 2.37 -5.70
N ALA A 77 16.80 2.41 -4.39
CA ALA A 77 17.68 3.16 -3.49
C ALA A 77 17.98 2.34 -2.22
N PRO A 78 18.85 1.31 -2.31
CA PRO A 78 19.05 0.36 -1.22
C PRO A 78 19.62 1.01 0.05
N HIS A 79 20.49 2.01 -0.07
CA HIS A 79 21.01 2.75 1.08
C HIS A 79 19.94 3.58 1.79
N LEU A 80 19.06 4.26 1.03
CA LEU A 80 17.92 4.98 1.59
C LEU A 80 16.96 4.01 2.29
N LEU A 81 16.63 2.89 1.65
CA LEU A 81 15.76 1.86 2.21
C LEU A 81 16.29 1.32 3.53
N ARG A 82 17.58 0.98 3.59
CA ARG A 82 18.24 0.57 4.82
C ARG A 82 18.19 1.67 5.88
N ARG A 83 18.45 2.92 5.50
CA ARG A 83 18.39 4.06 6.43
C ARG A 83 17.01 4.26 7.01
N LEU A 84 15.95 4.12 6.20
CA LEU A 84 14.55 4.21 6.68
C LEU A 84 14.25 3.18 7.77
N VAL A 85 14.77 1.97 7.63
CA VAL A 85 14.58 0.89 8.62
C VAL A 85 15.38 1.18 9.89
N GLU A 86 16.65 1.58 9.76
CA GLU A 86 17.51 1.97 10.89
C GLU A 86 16.89 3.14 11.69
N GLU A 87 16.26 4.08 11.00
CA GLU A 87 15.61 5.26 11.59
C GLU A 87 14.14 5.02 11.96
N ARG A 88 13.69 3.75 11.93
CA ARG A 88 12.36 3.29 12.37
C ARG A 88 11.18 3.98 11.66
N VAL A 89 11.21 3.99 10.33
CA VAL A 89 10.11 4.51 9.50
C VAL A 89 8.75 3.90 9.85
N GLY A 90 8.70 2.64 10.28
CA GLY A 90 7.45 1.97 10.67
C GLY A 90 6.72 2.67 11.82
N LYS A 91 7.42 3.34 12.74
CA LYS A 91 6.78 4.13 13.80
C LYS A 91 6.01 5.33 13.25
N MET A 92 6.62 6.08 12.33
CA MET A 92 5.94 7.18 11.66
C MET A 92 4.74 6.67 10.85
N LEU A 93 4.91 5.56 10.13
CA LEU A 93 3.83 4.95 9.36
C LEU A 93 2.67 4.55 10.27
N SER A 94 2.95 3.97 11.45
CA SER A 94 1.93 3.67 12.45
C SER A 94 1.11 4.89 12.87
N GLU A 95 1.73 6.07 13.03
CA GLU A 95 0.99 7.30 13.35
C GLU A 95 0.08 7.73 12.19
N LEU A 96 0.55 7.62 10.95
CA LEU A 96 -0.24 7.97 9.76
C LEU A 96 -1.40 6.98 9.50
N LEU A 97 -1.21 5.69 9.81
CA LEU A 97 -2.24 4.66 9.66
C LEU A 97 -3.50 4.94 10.48
N ARG A 98 -3.41 5.76 11.54
CA ARG A 98 -4.58 6.13 12.36
C ARG A 98 -5.55 7.08 11.66
N ILE A 99 -5.13 7.77 10.60
CA ILE A 99 -5.81 8.97 10.12
C ILE A 99 -6.45 8.70 8.75
N ARG A 100 -7.80 8.67 8.74
CA ARG A 100 -8.63 8.44 7.54
C ARG A 100 -9.01 9.72 6.82
N ASP A 101 -8.98 10.85 7.51
CA ASP A 101 -9.44 12.10 6.93
C ASP A 101 -8.56 12.49 5.73
N ASP A 102 -9.20 13.05 4.72
CA ASP A 102 -8.50 13.58 3.57
C ASP A 102 -7.46 14.63 3.98
N ILE A 103 -6.26 14.51 3.43
CA ILE A 103 -5.13 15.36 3.82
C ILE A 103 -5.38 16.86 3.58
N THR A 104 -6.20 17.22 2.58
CA THR A 104 -6.53 18.62 2.32
C THR A 104 -7.56 19.15 3.30
N VAL A 105 -8.49 18.32 3.76
CA VAL A 105 -9.44 18.65 4.84
C VAL A 105 -8.68 18.85 6.15
N LEU A 106 -7.78 17.93 6.50
CA LEU A 106 -6.91 18.08 7.68
C LEU A 106 -6.12 19.40 7.65
N ALA A 107 -5.52 19.74 6.52
CA ALA A 107 -4.72 20.95 6.39
C ALA A 107 -5.52 22.25 6.52
N GLU A 108 -6.83 22.22 6.34
CA GLU A 108 -7.73 23.38 6.54
C GLU A 108 -8.08 23.60 8.01
N GLN A 109 -7.92 22.59 8.86
CA GLN A 109 -8.14 22.72 10.29
C GLN A 109 -7.14 23.69 10.92
N ARG A 110 -7.63 24.62 11.74
CA ARG A 110 -6.79 25.62 12.42
C ARG A 110 -5.69 24.98 13.28
N ALA A 111 -5.97 23.81 13.86
CA ALA A 111 -5.04 23.07 14.71
C ALA A 111 -3.75 22.65 13.95
N MET A 112 -3.84 22.39 12.65
CA MET A 112 -2.69 21.96 11.84
C MET A 112 -1.72 23.12 11.53
N ASN A 113 -2.17 24.37 11.70
CA ASN A 113 -1.37 25.58 11.50
C ASN A 113 -0.62 25.60 10.15
N VAL A 114 -1.32 25.25 9.06
CA VAL A 114 -0.73 25.20 7.71
C VAL A 114 -0.95 26.53 6.99
N SER A 115 0.12 27.12 6.48
CA SER A 115 0.05 28.37 5.71
C SER A 115 -0.78 28.19 4.43
N LYS A 116 -1.31 29.29 3.86
CA LYS A 116 -2.05 29.25 2.58
C LYS A 116 -1.19 28.66 1.45
N ALA A 117 0.09 29.02 1.40
CA ALA A 117 1.04 28.49 0.42
C ALA A 117 1.32 26.99 0.64
N GLY A 118 1.43 26.55 1.90
CA GLY A 118 1.57 25.13 2.26
C GLY A 118 0.36 24.31 1.84
N ARG A 119 -0.86 24.81 2.11
CA ARG A 119 -2.12 24.17 1.66
C ARG A 119 -2.20 24.04 0.14
N SER A 120 -1.83 25.09 -0.59
CA SER A 120 -1.77 25.05 -2.06
C SER A 120 -0.77 24.01 -2.56
N SER A 121 0.41 23.93 -1.91
CA SER A 121 1.45 22.99 -2.28
C SER A 121 1.04 21.54 -2.04
N LEU A 122 0.45 21.28 -0.88
CA LEU A 122 -0.11 19.99 -0.50
C LEU A 122 -1.22 19.53 -1.46
N ARG A 123 -2.14 20.43 -1.83
CA ARG A 123 -3.18 20.13 -2.83
C ARG A 123 -2.57 19.76 -4.18
N GLY A 124 -1.52 20.46 -4.60
CA GLY A 124 -0.77 20.13 -5.82
C GLY A 124 -0.14 18.73 -5.78
N VAL A 125 0.50 18.38 -4.65
CA VAL A 125 1.08 17.04 -4.43
C VAL A 125 -0.01 15.96 -4.47
N LYS A 126 -1.10 16.13 -3.72
CA LYS A 126 -2.26 15.22 -3.71
C LYS A 126 -2.80 14.99 -5.13
N SER A 127 -3.11 16.06 -5.85
CA SER A 127 -3.66 15.97 -7.22
C SER A 127 -2.71 15.31 -8.21
N PHE A 128 -1.40 15.40 -7.99
CA PHE A 128 -0.42 14.70 -8.82
C PHE A 128 -0.39 13.21 -8.51
N LEU A 129 -0.31 12.83 -7.24
CA LEU A 129 -0.29 11.43 -6.78
C LEU A 129 -1.52 10.67 -7.27
N LEU A 130 -2.70 11.27 -7.12
CA LEU A 130 -3.95 10.68 -7.62
C LEU A 130 -3.85 10.37 -9.12
N ARG A 131 -3.28 11.27 -9.93
CA ARG A 131 -3.17 11.09 -11.39
C ARG A 131 -2.13 10.07 -11.84
N LYS A 132 -1.21 9.64 -10.98
CA LYS A 132 -0.16 8.70 -11.35
C LYS A 132 -0.64 7.24 -11.28
N PRO A 133 -0.12 6.35 -12.14
CA PRO A 133 -0.45 4.93 -12.13
C PRO A 133 0.34 4.20 -11.02
N LEU A 134 0.11 4.60 -9.76
CA LEU A 134 0.81 4.05 -8.59
C LEU A 134 -0.04 2.99 -7.86
N TRP A 135 -1.32 2.93 -8.16
CA TRP A 135 -2.33 2.20 -7.41
C TRP A 135 -2.55 0.82 -8.03
N LEU A 136 -2.57 -0.23 -7.20
CA LEU A 136 -2.55 -1.63 -7.65
C LEU A 136 -3.88 -2.12 -8.27
N GLN A 137 -5.02 -1.57 -7.88
CA GLN A 137 -6.33 -1.92 -8.43
C GLN A 137 -7.17 -0.69 -8.73
N GLN A 138 -7.51 0.04 -7.68
CA GLN A 138 -8.37 1.19 -7.76
C GLN A 138 -7.57 2.41 -7.35
N ARG A 139 -7.69 3.45 -8.16
CA ARG A 139 -7.21 4.77 -7.79
C ARG A 139 -8.19 5.31 -6.73
N PRO A 140 -7.70 5.80 -5.59
CA PRO A 140 -8.58 6.38 -4.59
C PRO A 140 -9.17 7.71 -5.09
N SER A 141 -10.35 8.07 -4.61
CA SER A 141 -11.04 9.34 -4.89
C SER A 141 -10.41 10.51 -4.10
N SER A 142 -10.06 10.23 -2.84
CA SER A 142 -9.40 11.07 -1.84
C SER A 142 -7.97 10.59 -1.58
N LEU A 143 -7.19 11.31 -0.75
CA LEU A 143 -5.94 10.76 -0.18
C LEU A 143 -5.82 11.15 1.28
N SER A 144 -5.87 10.15 2.15
CA SER A 144 -5.55 10.27 3.57
C SER A 144 -4.08 9.94 3.87
N PRO A 145 -3.57 10.34 5.05
CA PRO A 145 -2.30 9.84 5.56
C PRO A 145 -2.22 8.31 5.61
N ARG A 146 -3.31 7.63 5.97
CA ARG A 146 -3.40 6.17 6.00
C ARG A 146 -3.13 5.56 4.63
N THR A 147 -3.84 5.99 3.59
CA THR A 147 -3.65 5.47 2.23
C THR A 147 -2.23 5.63 1.76
N MET A 148 -1.61 6.79 2.03
CA MET A 148 -0.21 7.01 1.67
C MET A 148 0.77 6.13 2.47
N ALA A 149 0.52 5.91 3.76
CA ALA A 149 1.33 5.03 4.58
C ALA A 149 1.25 3.57 4.10
N LEU A 150 0.04 3.07 3.80
CA LEU A 150 -0.18 1.75 3.22
C LEU A 150 0.48 1.61 1.85
N GLN A 151 0.40 2.65 1.01
CA GLN A 151 1.06 2.68 -0.29
C GLN A 151 2.59 2.64 -0.16
N LEU A 152 3.17 3.34 0.81
CA LEU A 152 4.61 3.23 1.04
C LEU A 152 4.98 1.85 1.59
N LEU A 153 4.20 1.27 2.50
CA LEU A 153 4.43 -0.09 2.99
C LEU A 153 4.41 -1.12 1.85
N SER A 154 3.47 -1.01 0.90
CA SER A 154 3.41 -1.90 -0.26
C SER A 154 4.63 -1.74 -1.18
N ILE A 155 5.19 -0.54 -1.30
CA ILE A 155 6.45 -0.30 -2.00
C ILE A 155 7.63 -0.90 -1.23
N LEU A 156 7.72 -0.66 0.08
CA LEU A 156 8.80 -1.16 0.92
C LEU A 156 8.84 -2.69 0.90
N HIS A 157 7.68 -3.35 0.91
CA HIS A 157 7.59 -4.80 0.74
C HIS A 157 8.31 -5.31 -0.51
N ARG A 158 8.20 -4.60 -1.64
CA ARG A 158 8.83 -5.03 -2.90
C ARG A 158 10.35 -4.90 -2.93
N TYR A 159 10.92 -4.04 -2.08
CA TYR A 159 12.35 -3.68 -2.15
C TYR A 159 13.15 -4.05 -0.90
N LEU A 160 12.52 -4.25 0.25
CA LEU A 160 13.20 -4.64 1.49
C LEU A 160 13.41 -6.15 1.55
N GLU A 161 14.55 -6.56 2.09
CA GLU A 161 14.76 -7.94 2.52
C GLU A 161 13.82 -8.28 3.69
N THR A 162 13.41 -9.55 3.79
CA THR A 162 12.42 -10.05 4.75
C THR A 162 12.65 -9.56 6.19
N ARG A 163 13.89 -9.64 6.70
CA ARG A 163 14.25 -9.20 8.05
C ARG A 163 14.00 -7.70 8.31
N TYR A 164 14.21 -6.87 7.29
CA TYR A 164 14.03 -5.42 7.40
C TYR A 164 12.56 -5.05 7.27
N LEU A 165 11.84 -5.76 6.42
CA LEU A 165 10.40 -5.63 6.29
C LEU A 165 9.69 -6.03 7.59
N GLU A 166 10.10 -7.14 8.22
CA GLU A 166 9.54 -7.60 9.49
C GLU A 166 9.62 -6.53 10.57
N GLN A 167 10.77 -5.86 10.70
CA GLN A 167 10.93 -4.75 11.65
C GLN A 167 9.96 -3.59 11.35
N VAL A 168 9.77 -3.23 10.08
CA VAL A 168 8.83 -2.15 9.70
C VAL A 168 7.39 -2.55 9.98
N ILE A 169 7.03 -3.80 9.70
CA ILE A 169 5.69 -4.35 9.98
C ILE A 169 5.42 -4.40 11.49
N GLN A 170 6.38 -4.87 12.29
CA GLN A 170 6.26 -4.94 13.75
C GLN A 170 6.01 -3.56 14.35
N ASP A 171 6.66 -2.52 13.83
CA ASP A 171 6.46 -1.14 14.27
C ASP A 171 5.05 -0.60 13.96
N SER A 172 4.33 -1.18 12.98
CA SER A 172 2.99 -0.77 12.54
C SER A 172 1.90 -1.81 12.81
N GLU A 173 2.24 -2.93 13.45
CA GLU A 173 1.39 -4.13 13.48
C GLU A 173 0.03 -3.88 14.13
N TYR A 174 0.01 -3.19 15.26
CA TYR A 174 -1.22 -2.90 16.00
C TYR A 174 -2.24 -2.12 15.16
N GLU A 175 -1.80 -1.10 14.41
CA GLU A 175 -2.71 -0.31 13.57
C GLU A 175 -3.13 -1.06 12.30
N LEU A 176 -2.23 -1.87 11.71
CA LEU A 176 -2.60 -2.75 10.60
C LEU A 176 -3.67 -3.75 11.02
N GLN A 177 -3.53 -4.37 12.20
CA GLN A 177 -4.52 -5.28 12.76
C GLN A 177 -5.87 -4.59 13.00
N LYS A 178 -5.86 -3.34 13.49
CA LYS A 178 -7.10 -2.55 13.64
C LYS A 178 -7.80 -2.29 12.31
N ILE A 179 -7.05 -1.96 11.26
CA ILE A 179 -7.63 -1.72 9.92
C ILE A 179 -8.26 -3.01 9.38
N ILE A 180 -7.66 -4.16 9.67
CA ILE A 180 -8.19 -5.47 9.25
C ILE A 180 -9.44 -5.85 10.08
N ALA A 181 -9.39 -5.60 11.39
CA ALA A 181 -10.44 -5.96 12.33
C ALA A 181 -11.60 -4.96 12.37
N SER A 182 -11.45 -3.77 11.79
CA SER A 182 -12.54 -2.79 11.73
C SER A 182 -13.61 -3.29 10.76
N GLU A 183 -14.63 -3.92 11.33
CA GLU A 183 -15.92 -4.23 10.69
C GLU A 183 -16.86 -3.03 10.74
N ASP A 184 -16.41 -1.79 10.86
CA ASP A 184 -17.33 -0.67 11.10
C ASP A 184 -18.05 -0.25 9.79
N PRO A 185 -19.31 -0.66 9.59
CA PRO A 185 -20.07 -0.37 8.37
C PRO A 185 -20.85 0.96 8.52
N TYR A 186 -20.66 1.67 9.63
CA TYR A 186 -21.45 2.83 10.03
C TYR A 186 -20.56 4.04 10.28
N ASP A 187 -19.89 4.51 9.24
CA ASP A 187 -19.69 5.94 9.05
C ASP A 187 -19.11 6.17 7.66
N LEU A 188 -19.72 7.10 6.93
CA LEU A 188 -19.31 7.75 5.67
C LEU A 188 -20.25 7.50 4.48
N GLU A 189 -20.46 8.57 3.71
CA GLU A 189 -21.31 8.63 2.51
C GLU A 189 -20.83 7.62 1.44
N GLU A 190 -21.77 6.86 0.89
CA GLU A 190 -21.58 5.53 0.31
C GLU A 190 -20.59 5.45 -0.88
N ASP A 191 -20.45 6.49 -1.71
CA ASP A 191 -19.69 6.38 -2.97
C ASP A 191 -18.18 6.71 -2.88
N GLU A 192 -17.78 7.70 -2.07
CA GLU A 192 -16.36 8.09 -1.97
C GLU A 192 -15.61 7.27 -0.91
N ALA A 193 -16.30 6.89 0.18
CA ALA A 193 -15.73 6.07 1.24
C ALA A 193 -15.49 4.63 0.80
N GLU A 194 -16.38 4.07 -0.05
CA GLU A 194 -16.22 2.71 -0.56
C GLU A 194 -14.98 2.58 -1.45
N ALA A 195 -14.67 3.60 -2.27
CA ALA A 195 -13.47 3.60 -3.12
C ALA A 195 -12.14 3.74 -2.34
N GLU A 196 -12.13 4.55 -1.28
CA GLU A 196 -10.96 4.67 -0.39
C GLU A 196 -10.79 3.40 0.47
N GLU A 197 -11.88 2.85 1.03
CA GLU A 197 -11.85 1.59 1.77
C GLU A 197 -11.39 0.42 0.89
N ASP A 198 -11.83 0.35 -0.37
CA ASP A 198 -11.39 -0.69 -1.30
C ASP A 198 -9.89 -0.57 -1.63
N THR A 199 -9.35 0.67 -1.70
CA THR A 199 -7.92 0.90 -1.96
C THR A 199 -7.07 0.51 -0.74
N ASP A 200 -7.44 0.97 0.45
CA ASP A 200 -6.73 0.64 1.69
C ASP A 200 -6.79 -0.86 1.98
N THR A 201 -7.95 -1.49 1.78
CA THR A 201 -8.13 -2.94 1.94
C THR A 201 -7.24 -3.71 0.96
N ALA A 202 -7.17 -3.31 -0.31
CA ALA A 202 -6.29 -3.94 -1.29
C ALA A 202 -4.81 -3.83 -0.90
N LEU A 203 -4.38 -2.67 -0.39
CA LEU A 203 -3.00 -2.46 0.06
C LEU A 203 -2.67 -3.30 1.29
N VAL A 204 -3.59 -3.38 2.26
CA VAL A 204 -3.46 -4.23 3.45
C VAL A 204 -3.33 -5.70 3.05
N ILE A 205 -4.12 -6.18 2.08
CA ILE A 205 -4.03 -7.55 1.58
C ILE A 205 -2.66 -7.85 0.97
N VAL A 206 -2.08 -6.92 0.22
CA VAL A 206 -0.72 -7.06 -0.33
C VAL A 206 0.31 -7.15 0.79
N ILE A 207 0.15 -6.34 1.84
CA ILE A 207 1.02 -6.39 3.02
C ILE A 207 0.84 -7.72 3.77
N LEU A 208 -0.37 -8.24 3.92
CA LEU A 208 -0.63 -9.53 4.58
C LEU A 208 -0.11 -10.74 3.80
N GLU A 209 -0.24 -10.73 2.47
CA GLU A 209 0.30 -11.79 1.61
C GLU A 209 1.81 -11.94 1.81
N SER A 210 2.52 -10.82 1.92
CA SER A 210 3.96 -10.83 2.22
C SER A 210 4.33 -11.55 3.51
N ARG A 211 3.57 -11.30 4.59
CA ARG A 211 3.79 -11.95 5.89
C ARG A 211 3.55 -13.44 5.81
N SER A 212 2.48 -13.81 5.10
CA SER A 212 2.07 -15.17 4.92
C SER A 212 3.10 -15.99 4.15
N GLY A 213 3.67 -15.43 3.07
CA GLY A 213 4.76 -16.08 2.32
C GLY A 213 6.08 -16.16 3.07
N ALA A 214 6.34 -15.24 4.00
CA ALA A 214 7.55 -15.22 4.83
C ALA A 214 7.48 -16.17 6.05
N GLY A 215 6.37 -16.89 6.24
CA GLY A 215 6.18 -17.76 7.41
C GLY A 215 6.00 -16.99 8.73
N ILE A 216 5.65 -15.71 8.67
CA ILE A 216 5.42 -14.86 9.84
C ILE A 216 4.01 -15.18 10.36
N GLU A 217 3.92 -16.00 11.40
CA GLU A 217 2.64 -16.32 12.03
C GLU A 217 2.00 -15.06 12.62
N ALA A 218 0.70 -14.86 12.34
CA ALA A 218 -0.09 -13.85 13.03
C ALA A 218 -0.25 -14.20 14.51
N THR A 219 -0.19 -13.20 15.38
CA THR A 219 -0.48 -13.29 16.81
C THR A 219 -1.97 -13.58 17.04
N GLU A 220 -2.26 -14.55 17.92
CA GLU A 220 -3.58 -14.88 18.51
C GLU A 220 -4.77 -15.27 17.58
N GLY A 221 -5.60 -16.21 18.06
CA GLY A 221 -6.67 -16.85 17.28
C GLY A 221 -7.79 -15.92 16.78
N THR A 222 -8.22 -14.95 17.60
CA THR A 222 -9.29 -14.00 17.23
C THR A 222 -8.87 -13.07 16.09
N GLN A 223 -7.59 -12.67 16.06
CA GLN A 223 -7.04 -11.79 15.03
C GLN A 223 -6.85 -12.54 13.69
N LYS A 224 -6.48 -13.83 13.75
CA LYS A 224 -6.46 -14.72 12.58
C LYS A 224 -7.84 -14.85 11.93
N MET A 225 -8.90 -14.98 12.72
CA MET A 225 -10.27 -15.08 12.21
C MET A 225 -10.79 -13.78 11.57
N ALA A 226 -10.59 -12.63 12.21
CA ALA A 226 -10.99 -11.34 11.64
C ALA A 226 -10.28 -11.06 10.30
N SER A 227 -8.99 -11.40 10.23
CA SER A 227 -8.20 -11.34 9.00
C SER A 227 -8.77 -12.26 7.92
N ALA A 228 -9.08 -13.51 8.25
CA ALA A 228 -9.63 -14.47 7.30
C ALA A 228 -11.01 -14.06 6.76
N SER A 229 -11.88 -13.48 7.60
CA SER A 229 -13.19 -12.96 7.17
C SER A 229 -13.06 -11.79 6.18
N LYS A 230 -12.21 -10.79 6.44
CA LYS A 230 -11.99 -9.65 5.53
C LYS A 230 -11.34 -10.11 4.21
N ILE A 231 -10.40 -11.06 4.27
CA ILE A 231 -9.81 -11.70 3.09
C ILE A 231 -10.89 -12.42 2.26
N SER A 232 -11.83 -13.13 2.90
CA SER A 232 -12.96 -13.77 2.22
C SER A 232 -13.89 -12.76 1.54
N GLN A 233 -14.20 -11.64 2.20
CA GLN A 233 -15.02 -10.58 1.60
C GLN A 233 -14.33 -9.98 0.36
N PHE A 234 -13.04 -9.69 0.45
CA PHE A 234 -12.28 -9.15 -0.67
C PHE A 234 -12.14 -10.16 -1.82
N LEU A 235 -11.95 -11.44 -1.50
CA LEU A 235 -12.00 -12.51 -2.49
C LEU A 235 -13.35 -12.51 -3.22
N GLN A 236 -14.46 -12.37 -2.49
CA GLN A 236 -15.78 -12.31 -3.11
C GLN A 236 -15.91 -11.12 -4.06
N LYS A 237 -15.55 -9.89 -3.63
CA LYS A 237 -15.55 -8.70 -4.50
C LYS A 237 -14.68 -8.91 -5.74
N THR A 238 -13.51 -9.52 -5.57
CA THR A 238 -12.57 -9.82 -6.66
C THR A 238 -13.17 -10.84 -7.66
N LEU A 239 -13.79 -11.90 -7.17
CA LEU A 239 -14.43 -12.92 -8.00
C LEU A 239 -15.69 -12.41 -8.73
N GLU A 240 -16.37 -11.39 -8.19
CA GLU A 240 -17.50 -10.74 -8.87
C GLU A 240 -17.07 -9.94 -10.10
N LYS A 241 -15.86 -9.35 -10.08
CA LYS A 241 -15.27 -8.62 -11.22
C LYS A 241 -14.58 -9.55 -12.23
N TRP A 242 -14.37 -10.83 -11.89
CA TRP A 242 -13.83 -11.84 -12.80
C TRP A 242 -14.82 -12.19 -13.93
N PRO A 243 -14.35 -12.45 -15.17
CA PRO A 243 -12.97 -12.44 -15.67
C PRO A 243 -12.56 -11.10 -16.30
N LYS A 244 -13.34 -10.03 -16.12
CA LYS A 244 -13.15 -8.76 -16.83
C LYS A 244 -11.93 -8.00 -16.33
N GLU A 245 -11.68 -8.09 -15.03
CA GLU A 245 -10.51 -7.50 -14.37
C GLU A 245 -9.56 -8.62 -13.92
N GLN A 246 -8.43 -8.75 -14.61
CA GLN A 246 -7.36 -9.69 -14.27
C GLN A 246 -6.10 -8.87 -14.01
N GLY A 247 -5.47 -9.07 -12.85
CA GLY A 247 -4.32 -8.26 -12.45
C GLY A 247 -3.57 -8.83 -11.25
N GLU A 248 -2.51 -8.12 -10.85
CA GLU A 248 -1.61 -8.52 -9.77
C GLU A 248 -2.38 -8.77 -8.47
N ALA A 249 -3.28 -7.88 -8.09
CA ALA A 249 -3.99 -8.01 -6.82
C ALA A 249 -5.02 -9.15 -6.80
N VAL A 250 -5.63 -9.57 -7.92
CA VAL A 250 -6.41 -10.83 -7.97
C VAL A 250 -5.50 -12.02 -7.63
N THR A 251 -4.30 -12.02 -8.20
CA THR A 251 -3.30 -13.07 -7.95
C THR A 251 -2.83 -13.06 -6.50
N THR A 252 -2.56 -11.87 -5.94
CA THR A 252 -2.16 -11.68 -4.53
C THR A 252 -3.25 -12.14 -3.57
N THR A 253 -4.51 -11.78 -3.83
CA THR A 253 -5.64 -12.25 -3.03
C THR A 253 -5.75 -13.77 -3.07
N LEU A 254 -5.65 -14.40 -4.25
CA LEU A 254 -5.71 -15.85 -4.37
C LEU A 254 -4.55 -16.53 -3.62
N LYS A 255 -3.33 -16.02 -3.72
CA LYS A 255 -2.16 -16.54 -2.96
C LYS A 255 -2.40 -16.43 -1.45
N LEU A 256 -2.87 -15.28 -0.99
CA LEU A 256 -3.16 -15.07 0.42
C LEU A 256 -4.26 -16.01 0.91
N VAL A 257 -5.32 -16.22 0.12
CA VAL A 257 -6.39 -17.17 0.43
C VAL A 257 -5.82 -18.58 0.57
N ILE A 258 -5.02 -19.03 -0.41
CA ILE A 258 -4.38 -20.36 -0.36
C ILE A 258 -3.59 -20.53 0.94
N ASN A 259 -2.71 -19.58 1.25
CA ASN A 259 -1.89 -19.67 2.45
C ASN A 259 -2.73 -19.56 3.75
N THR A 260 -3.81 -18.78 3.74
CA THR A 260 -4.71 -18.66 4.90
C THR A 260 -5.51 -19.94 5.11
N THR A 261 -5.93 -20.61 4.03
CA THR A 261 -6.67 -21.89 4.09
C THR A 261 -5.81 -23.10 4.46
N ASN A 262 -4.48 -22.96 4.49
CA ASN A 262 -3.58 -24.03 4.95
C ASN A 262 -3.69 -24.34 6.45
N VAL A 263 -4.39 -23.49 7.22
CA VAL A 263 -4.68 -23.71 8.64
C VAL A 263 -6.18 -23.91 8.83
N GLU A 264 -6.58 -24.86 9.68
CA GLU A 264 -7.98 -25.28 9.86
C GLU A 264 -8.94 -24.11 10.16
N ASP A 265 -8.55 -23.20 11.06
CA ASP A 265 -9.37 -22.05 11.42
C ASP A 265 -9.46 -21.00 10.30
N GLY A 266 -8.40 -20.86 9.50
CA GLY A 266 -8.42 -20.02 8.31
C GLY A 266 -9.36 -20.57 7.25
N ALA A 267 -9.38 -21.89 7.04
CA ALA A 267 -10.30 -22.54 6.09
C ALA A 267 -11.78 -22.33 6.44
N LYS A 268 -12.13 -22.29 7.74
CA LYS A 268 -13.52 -22.07 8.20
C LYS A 268 -14.10 -20.74 7.70
N ALA A 269 -13.29 -19.68 7.57
CA ALA A 269 -13.76 -18.37 7.10
C ALA A 269 -14.18 -18.38 5.61
N PHE A 270 -13.63 -19.28 4.80
CA PHE A 270 -13.93 -19.40 3.37
C PHE A 270 -15.01 -20.43 3.05
N GLY A 271 -15.56 -21.11 4.07
CA GLY A 271 -16.57 -22.16 3.91
C GLY A 271 -17.96 -21.67 3.51
N ASN A 272 -18.15 -20.38 3.24
CA ASN A 272 -19.47 -19.85 2.87
C ASN A 272 -19.86 -20.29 1.44
N THR A 273 -21.12 -20.72 1.30
CA THR A 273 -21.65 -21.31 0.05
C THR A 273 -21.51 -20.38 -1.15
N ARG A 274 -21.67 -19.07 -0.95
CA ARG A 274 -21.58 -18.06 -2.03
C ARG A 274 -20.17 -17.98 -2.61
N THR A 275 -19.15 -17.91 -1.76
CA THR A 275 -17.73 -17.84 -2.17
C THR A 275 -17.34 -19.11 -2.92
N LEU A 276 -17.71 -20.29 -2.40
CA LEU A 276 -17.42 -21.57 -3.07
C LEU A 276 -18.12 -21.69 -4.43
N GLN A 277 -19.37 -21.23 -4.55
CA GLN A 277 -20.10 -21.20 -5.82
C GLN A 277 -19.45 -20.25 -6.83
N HIS A 278 -19.06 -19.04 -6.42
CA HIS A 278 -18.38 -18.08 -7.29
C HIS A 278 -17.02 -18.61 -7.74
N LEU A 279 -16.24 -19.20 -6.83
CA LEU A 279 -14.94 -19.79 -7.15
C LEU A 279 -15.09 -20.94 -8.16
N SER A 280 -16.02 -21.86 -7.91
CA SER A 280 -16.33 -22.98 -8.82
C SER A 280 -16.74 -22.50 -10.21
N ARG A 281 -17.61 -21.48 -10.28
CA ARG A 281 -18.00 -20.84 -11.55
C ARG A 281 -16.80 -20.24 -12.27
N CYS A 282 -15.96 -19.46 -11.58
CA CYS A 282 -14.77 -18.84 -12.17
C CYS A 282 -13.80 -19.88 -12.73
N ILE A 283 -13.56 -20.97 -11.99
CA ILE A 283 -12.74 -22.11 -12.42
C ILE A 283 -13.34 -22.75 -13.69
N CYS A 284 -14.64 -23.06 -13.68
CA CYS A 284 -15.32 -23.67 -14.83
C CYS A 284 -15.25 -22.79 -16.09
N GLU A 285 -15.47 -21.48 -15.94
CA GLU A 285 -15.35 -20.51 -17.03
C GLU A 285 -13.92 -20.43 -17.57
N ALA A 286 -12.91 -20.40 -16.69
CA ALA A 286 -11.50 -20.39 -17.06
C ALA A 286 -11.10 -21.65 -17.85
N PHE A 287 -11.52 -22.84 -17.40
CA PHE A 287 -11.29 -24.09 -18.14
C PHE A 287 -12.03 -24.10 -19.48
N ALA A 288 -13.28 -23.63 -19.53
CA ALA A 288 -14.04 -23.56 -20.78
C ALA A 288 -13.38 -22.62 -21.80
N LYS A 289 -12.84 -21.47 -21.36
CA LYS A 289 -12.10 -20.52 -22.20
C LYS A 289 -10.78 -21.13 -22.70
N SER A 290 -10.01 -21.76 -21.81
CA SER A 290 -8.75 -22.43 -22.15
C SER A 290 -8.96 -23.55 -23.18
N ARG A 291 -10.00 -24.37 -23.00
CA ARG A 291 -10.37 -25.43 -23.95
C ARG A 291 -10.78 -24.86 -25.32
N LYS A 292 -11.46 -23.71 -25.38
CA LYS A 292 -11.80 -23.04 -26.64
C LYS A 292 -10.56 -22.48 -27.35
N LEU A 293 -9.59 -21.94 -26.61
CA LEU A 293 -8.32 -21.44 -27.16
C LEU A 293 -7.46 -22.58 -27.72
N LEU A 294 -7.34 -23.69 -26.98
CA LEU A 294 -6.63 -24.89 -27.44
C LEU A 294 -7.23 -25.47 -28.73
N LYS A 295 -8.56 -25.40 -28.90
CA LYS A 295 -9.22 -25.84 -30.14
C LYS A 295 -9.05 -24.88 -31.33
N LYS A 296 -8.68 -23.61 -31.09
CA LYS A 296 -8.52 -22.57 -32.12
C LYS A 296 -7.08 -22.34 -32.57
N THR A 297 -6.09 -22.91 -31.87
CA THR A 297 -4.68 -22.69 -32.18
C THR A 297 -4.10 -23.95 -32.83
N PRO A 298 -3.78 -23.96 -34.14
CA PRO A 298 -3.01 -25.05 -34.72
C PRO A 298 -1.62 -25.04 -34.08
N SER A 299 -1.15 -26.21 -33.65
CA SER A 299 0.11 -26.46 -32.96
C SER A 299 1.28 -25.65 -33.54
N LYS A 300 1.64 -24.54 -32.88
CA LYS A 300 2.96 -23.92 -32.99
C LYS A 300 3.64 -23.98 -31.61
N PRO A 301 4.86 -24.55 -31.51
CA PRO A 301 5.59 -24.67 -30.26
C PRO A 301 6.06 -23.28 -29.83
N GLY A 302 5.56 -22.76 -28.71
CA GLY A 302 6.01 -21.48 -28.15
C GLY A 302 4.98 -20.68 -27.36
N PHE A 303 3.69 -21.05 -27.39
CA PHE A 303 2.61 -20.30 -26.71
C PHE A 303 2.24 -20.84 -25.31
N THR A 304 3.11 -21.62 -24.69
CA THR A 304 2.84 -22.35 -23.44
C THR A 304 3.20 -21.60 -22.16
N THR A 305 3.57 -20.32 -22.18
CA THR A 305 4.10 -19.70 -20.94
C THR A 305 3.02 -19.09 -20.03
N ASN A 306 1.84 -18.71 -20.55
CA ASN A 306 0.82 -18.00 -19.76
C ASN A 306 -0.30 -18.86 -19.16
N CYS A 307 -0.43 -20.14 -19.55
CA CYS A 307 -1.42 -21.05 -18.94
C CYS A 307 -0.87 -21.86 -17.76
N TYR A 308 0.46 -21.95 -17.61
CA TYR A 308 1.08 -22.83 -16.61
C TYR A 308 1.26 -22.17 -15.23
N SER A 309 1.26 -20.85 -15.15
CA SER A 309 1.31 -20.14 -13.85
C SER A 309 0.11 -20.43 -12.95
N PHE A 310 -1.03 -20.84 -13.53
CA PHE A 310 -2.24 -21.19 -12.77
C PHE A 310 -2.31 -22.68 -12.39
N LEU A 311 -1.64 -23.57 -13.14
CA LEU A 311 -1.56 -25.00 -12.83
C LEU A 311 -0.46 -25.32 -11.80
N ALA A 312 0.56 -24.47 -11.69
CA ALA A 312 1.67 -24.64 -10.75
C ALA A 312 1.35 -24.24 -9.29
N LEU A 313 0.10 -23.83 -9.01
CA LEU A 313 -0.41 -23.52 -7.67
C LEU A 313 -1.29 -24.65 -7.08
N GLN A 314 -1.31 -25.82 -7.74
CA GLN A 314 -1.71 -27.10 -7.12
C GLN A 314 -0.49 -27.78 -6.51
#